data_AF-E4Q1K4-F1
#
_entry.id   AF-E4Q1K4-F1
#
_cell.length_a   1.000
_cell.length_b   1.000
_cell.length_c   1.000
_cell.angle_alpha   90.00
_cell.angle_beta   90.00
_cell.angle_gamma   90.00
#
_symmetry.space_group_name_H-M   'P 1'
#
loop_
_entity.id
_entity.type
_entity.pdbx_description
1 polymer ?
#
loop_
_entity_poly.entity_id
_entity_poly.type
_entity_poly.pdbx_seq_one_letter_code
_entity_poly.pdbx_strand_id
1 'polypeptide(L)'
;MRRRYYCVKQHDITDCAAASIATICLQYGKEVSIAKIREIAGTDRFGTTAYGIVKVVEHFGTLLIVENLFYIIIFYYNNYGEGDQTFLNLYKA
;
A
#
# COMPACT_ATOMS: atom_id res chain seq x y z
N MET A 1 12.42 16.73 -16.72
CA MET A 1 13.14 16.14 -15.57
C MET A 1 12.36 14.91 -15.12
N ARG A 2 12.90 13.67 -15.20
CA ARG A 2 12.17 12.47 -14.75
C ARG A 2 12.00 12.53 -13.23
N ARG A 3 10.77 12.52 -12.72
CA ARG A 3 10.52 12.35 -11.28
C ARG A 3 11.04 10.95 -10.89
N ARG A 4 11.91 10.87 -9.89
CA ARG A 4 12.31 9.58 -9.30
C ARG A 4 11.21 9.19 -8.33
N TYR A 5 10.50 8.11 -8.64
CA TYR A 5 9.54 7.50 -7.75
C TYR A 5 10.26 6.52 -6.85
N TYR A 6 9.94 6.53 -5.55
CA TYR A 6 10.38 5.47 -4.65
C TYR A 6 9.64 4.17 -5.01
N CYS A 7 10.32 3.04 -4.80
CA CYS A 7 9.74 1.72 -4.98
C CYS A 7 10.41 0.78 -3.99
N VAL A 8 9.67 0.32 -2.99
CA VAL A 8 10.11 -0.70 -2.04
C VAL A 8 9.73 -2.06 -2.62
N LYS A 9 10.72 -2.95 -2.78
CA LYS A 9 10.49 -4.30 -3.28
C LYS A 9 9.89 -5.17 -2.18
N GLN A 10 8.86 -5.94 -2.51
CA GLN A 10 8.34 -6.97 -1.62
C GLN A 10 9.36 -8.11 -1.45
N HIS A 11 9.43 -8.68 -0.24
CA HIS A 11 10.28 -9.83 0.06
C HIS A 11 9.50 -11.14 0.06
N ASP A 12 8.23 -11.10 0.45
CA ASP A 12 7.28 -12.21 0.43
C ASP A 12 6.15 -11.92 -0.57
N ILE A 13 5.46 -12.97 -1.03
CA ILE A 13 4.26 -12.84 -1.86
C ILE A 13 3.14 -12.10 -1.11
N THR A 14 3.08 -12.26 0.21
CA THR A 14 2.06 -11.62 1.06
C THR A 14 2.32 -10.14 1.35
N ASP A 15 3.49 -9.63 0.98
CA ASP A 15 3.95 -8.29 1.37
C ASP A 15 3.54 -7.18 0.41
N CYS A 16 2.69 -7.45 -0.58
CA CYS A 16 2.29 -6.46 -1.58
C CYS A 16 1.70 -5.18 -0.92
N ALA A 17 0.85 -5.34 0.10
CA ALA A 17 0.28 -4.22 0.85
C ALA A 17 1.34 -3.48 1.68
N ALA A 18 2.20 -4.22 2.39
CA ALA A 18 3.24 -3.65 3.23
C ALA A 18 4.30 -2.89 2.42
N ALA A 19 4.72 -3.44 1.28
CA ALA A 19 5.66 -2.79 0.36
C ALA A 19 5.06 -1.53 -0.28
N SER A 20 3.76 -1.56 -0.62
CA SER A 20 3.05 -0.39 -1.15
C SER A 20 3.02 0.74 -0.11
N ILE A 21 2.64 0.43 1.12
CA ILE A 21 2.60 1.42 2.21
C ILE A 21 4.00 1.96 2.50
N ALA A 22 5.02 1.09 2.58
CA ALA A 22 6.41 1.51 2.78
C ALA A 22 6.89 2.46 1.67
N THR A 23 6.49 2.21 0.42
CA THR A 23 6.79 3.08 -0.72
C THR A 23 6.18 4.46 -0.56
N ILE A 24 4.91 4.53 -0.14
CA ILE A 24 4.23 5.81 0.10
C ILE A 24 4.90 6.54 1.26
N CYS A 25 5.14 5.86 2.39
CA CYS A 25 5.83 6.45 3.53
C CYS A 25 7.18 7.05 3.10
N LEU A 26 7.95 6.33 2.30
CA LEU A 26 9.25 6.78 1.79
C LEU A 26 9.13 7.99 0.85
N GLN A 27 8.06 8.05 0.04
CA GLN A 27 7.74 9.22 -0.80
C GLN A 27 7.49 10.49 0.03
N TYR A 28 6.96 10.34 1.25
CA TYR A 28 6.79 11.42 2.22
C TYR A 28 7.98 11.58 3.19
N GLY A 29 9.11 10.92 2.92
CA GLY A 29 10.34 11.04 3.72
C GLY A 29 10.33 10.24 5.02
N LYS A 30 9.41 9.28 5.19
CA LYS A 30 9.31 8.41 6.36
C LYS A 30 9.72 6.99 5.99
N GLU A 31 10.88 6.55 6.46
CA GLU A 31 11.33 5.17 6.24
C GLU A 31 10.66 4.24 7.27
N VAL A 32 9.97 3.22 6.76
CA VAL A 32 9.27 2.21 7.59
C VAL A 32 9.59 0.84 7.03
N SER A 33 9.96 -0.11 7.90
CA SER A 33 10.24 -1.47 7.47
C SER A 33 8.96 -2.22 7.13
N ILE A 34 9.05 -3.12 6.13
CA ILE A 34 7.95 -4.02 5.76
C ILE A 34 7.48 -4.83 6.98
N ALA A 35 8.42 -5.33 7.79
CA ALA A 35 8.11 -6.09 9.01
C ALA A 35 7.23 -5.30 10.00
N LYS A 36 7.50 -4.01 10.18
CA LYS A 36 6.68 -3.16 11.07
C LYS A 36 5.26 -3.00 10.54
N ILE A 37 5.12 -2.83 9.22
CA ILE A 37 3.82 -2.71 8.59
C ILE A 37 3.05 -4.04 8.69
N ARG A 38 3.70 -5.19 8.46
CA ARG A 38 3.09 -6.52 8.64
C ARG A 38 2.55 -6.73 10.06
N GLU A 39 3.34 -6.34 11.06
CA GLU A 39 2.96 -6.44 12.47
C GLU A 39 1.69 -5.64 12.77
N ILE A 40 1.62 -4.38 12.30
CA ILE A 40 0.47 -3.50 12.54
C ILE A 40 -0.75 -3.95 11.72
N ALA A 41 -0.54 -4.35 10.46
CA ALA A 41 -1.61 -4.76 9.56
C ALA A 41 -2.21 -6.12 9.94
N GLY A 42 -1.48 -6.93 10.71
CA GLY A 42 -1.83 -8.32 10.95
C GLY A 42 -1.71 -9.17 9.69
N THR A 43 -0.69 -8.91 8.85
CA THR A 43 -0.45 -9.68 7.63
C THR A 43 -0.11 -11.12 7.99
N ASP A 44 -0.87 -12.06 7.44
CA ASP A 44 -0.65 -13.50 7.60
C ASP A 44 -0.25 -14.15 6.27
N ARG A 45 -0.22 -15.48 6.25
CA ARG A 45 0.09 -16.30 5.06
C ARG A 45 -0.90 -16.12 3.90
N PHE A 46 -2.07 -15.57 4.14
CA PHE A 46 -3.09 -15.28 3.13
C PHE A 46 -3.02 -13.83 2.63
N GLY A 47 -2.22 -12.98 3.28
CA GLY A 47 -1.99 -11.59 2.89
C GLY A 47 -2.50 -10.60 3.93
N THR A 48 -2.93 -9.43 3.46
CA THR A 48 -3.37 -8.32 4.32
C THR A 48 -4.81 -7.95 3.98
N THR A 49 -5.65 -7.82 5.00
CA THR A 49 -7.04 -7.38 4.83
C THR A 49 -7.13 -5.87 4.63
N ALA A 50 -8.21 -5.39 4.00
CA ALA A 50 -8.47 -3.95 3.89
C ALA A 50 -8.53 -3.25 5.25
N TYR A 51 -9.11 -3.92 6.26
CA TYR A 51 -9.12 -3.42 7.64
C TYR A 51 -7.71 -3.30 8.24
N GLY A 52 -6.82 -4.26 7.97
CA GLY A 52 -5.41 -4.18 8.36
C GLY A 52 -4.71 -2.98 7.73
N ILE A 53 -5.00 -2.68 6.45
CA ILE A 53 -4.47 -1.49 5.77
C ILE A 53 -4.96 -0.21 6.44
N VAL A 54 -6.25 -0.11 6.75
CA VAL A 54 -6.82 1.06 7.47
C VAL A 54 -6.13 1.26 8.82
N LYS A 55 -5.95 0.20 9.60
CA LYS A 55 -5.21 0.26 10.88
C LYS A 55 -3.80 0.81 10.72
N VAL A 56 -3.08 0.38 9.69
CA VAL A 56 -1.73 0.88 9.40
C VAL A 56 -1.75 2.37 9.09
N VAL A 57 -2.71 2.81 8.27
CA VAL A 57 -2.85 4.22 7.90
C VAL A 57 -3.22 5.08 9.11
N GLU A 58 -4.15 4.62 9.95
CA GLU A 58 -4.49 5.26 11.22
C GLU A 58 -3.26 5.35 12.15
N HIS A 59 -2.45 4.29 12.22
CA HIS A 59 -1.25 4.25 13.05
C HIS A 59 -0.16 5.22 12.57
N PHE A 60 0.06 5.31 11.25
CA PHE A 60 1.10 6.18 10.70
C PHE A 60 0.66 7.63 10.46
N GLY A 61 -0.63 7.92 10.61
CA GLY A 61 -1.24 9.24 10.54
C GLY A 61 -1.76 9.59 9.14
N THR A 62 -2.84 10.37 9.11
CA THR A 62 -3.64 10.85 7.96
C THR A 62 -2.90 11.60 6.85
N LEU A 63 -1.57 11.70 6.90
CA LEU A 63 -0.73 12.27 5.83
C LEU A 63 -0.62 11.37 4.58
N LEU A 64 -1.14 10.15 4.64
CA LEU A 64 -1.06 9.15 3.55
C LEU A 64 -2.26 9.17 2.58
N ILE A 65 -3.29 9.97 2.85
CA ILE A 65 -4.51 10.08 2.03
C ILE A 65 -4.56 11.57 1.69
N VAL A 66 -4.52 12.05 0.44
CA VAL A 66 -5.65 11.93 -0.49
C VAL A 66 -5.24 11.91 -1.98
N GLU A 67 -3.98 12.16 -2.37
CA GLU A 67 -3.67 12.33 -3.82
C GLU A 67 -3.01 11.12 -4.51
N ASN A 68 -2.50 10.13 -3.77
CA ASN A 68 -1.64 9.08 -4.35
C ASN A 68 -2.22 7.66 -4.35
N LEU A 69 -3.46 7.45 -3.88
CA LEU A 69 -4.10 6.12 -3.96
C LEU A 69 -4.29 5.66 -5.42
N PHE A 70 -4.41 6.61 -6.35
CA PHE A 70 -4.50 6.35 -7.79
C PHE A 70 -3.26 5.64 -8.36
N TYR A 71 -2.07 5.94 -7.82
CA TYR A 71 -0.81 5.36 -8.31
C TYR A 71 -0.63 3.91 -7.85
N ILE A 72 -1.13 3.57 -6.66
CA ILE A 72 -1.11 2.20 -6.12
C ILE A 72 -2.01 1.30 -6.96
N ILE A 73 -3.19 1.79 -7.36
CA ILE A 73 -4.13 1.06 -8.23
C ILE A 73 -3.50 0.81 -9.61
N ILE A 74 -2.85 1.81 -10.22
CA ILE A 74 -2.17 1.65 -11.52
C ILE A 74 -0.98 0.67 -11.42
N PHE A 75 -0.19 0.71 -10.34
CA PHE A 75 0.91 -0.24 -10.16
C PHE A 75 0.40 -1.67 -9.95
N TYR A 76 -0.68 -1.85 -9.19
CA TYR A 76 -1.28 -3.16 -8.94
C TYR A 76 -1.90 -3.75 -10.21
N TYR A 77 -2.66 -2.95 -10.97
CA TYR A 77 -3.25 -3.38 -12.25
C TYR A 77 -2.19 -3.79 -13.29
N ASN A 78 -1.09 -3.04 -13.40
CA ASN A 78 -0.04 -3.33 -14.39
C ASN A 78 0.83 -4.55 -14.05
N ASN A 79 0.82 -5.04 -12.80
CA ASN A 79 1.64 -6.18 -12.39
C ASN A 79 0.85 -7.47 -12.15
N TYR A 80 -0.45 -7.41 -11.84
CA TYR A 80 -1.22 -8.59 -11.40
C TYR A 80 -2.54 -8.83 -12.12
N GLY A 81 -2.94 -7.98 -13.09
CA GLY A 81 -3.89 -8.34 -14.14
C GLY A 81 -5.13 -9.14 -13.74
N GLU A 82 -5.94 -8.65 -12.80
CA GLU A 82 -7.38 -8.95 -12.66
C GLU A 82 -7.92 -8.09 -11.50
N GLY A 83 -8.50 -6.94 -11.84
CA GLY A 83 -9.07 -6.04 -10.85
C GLY A 83 -10.54 -6.36 -10.60
N ASP A 84 -10.83 -6.82 -9.38
CA ASP A 84 -12.17 -6.94 -8.85
C ASP A 84 -12.86 -5.57 -8.80
N GLN A 85 -14.06 -5.48 -9.37
CA GLN A 85 -14.91 -4.29 -9.49
C GLN A 85 -15.22 -3.64 -8.13
N THR A 86 -15.04 -4.38 -7.03
CA THR A 86 -15.29 -3.94 -5.65
C THR A 86 -14.47 -2.70 -5.26
N PHE A 87 -13.23 -2.55 -5.75
CA PHE A 87 -12.37 -1.40 -5.41
C PHE A 87 -12.80 -0.09 -6.11
N LEU A 88 -13.43 -0.17 -7.28
CA LEU A 88 -13.94 1.00 -7.99
C LEU A 88 -15.13 1.64 -7.25
N ASN A 89 -15.86 0.83 -6.48
CA ASN A 89 -17.05 1.27 -5.74
C ASN A 89 -16.69 1.97 -4.42
N LEU A 90 -15.50 1.71 -3.85
CA LEU A 90 -15.02 2.38 -2.64
C LEU A 90 -14.60 3.85 -2.90
N TYR A 91 -14.30 4.20 -4.16
CA TYR A 91 -13.88 5.54 -4.57
C TYR A 91 -15.02 6.39 -5.18
N LYS A 92 -16.23 5.81 -5.27
CA LYS A 92 -17.44 6.47 -5.82
C LYS A 92 -18.50 6.78 -4.76
N ALA A 93 -18.22 6.50 -3.48
CA ALA A 93 -19.02 6.95 -2.34
C ALA A 93 -18.33 8.14 -1.68
#